data_AF-A0A3P9LFT5-F1
#
_entry.id   AF-A0A3P9LFT5-F1
#
_cell.length_a   1.000
_cell.length_b   1.000
_cell.length_c   1.000
_cell.angle_alpha   90.00
_cell.angle_beta   90.00
_cell.angle_gamma   90.00
#
_symmetry.space_group_name_H-M   'P 1'
#
loop_
_entity.id
_entity.type
_entity.pdbx_description
1 polymer ?
#
loop_
_entity_poly.entity_id
_entity_poly.type
_entity_poly.pdbx_seq_one_letter_code
_entity_poly.pdbx_strand_id
1 'polypeptide(L)'
;MTLQWTAVALFLYAEIGVILILCLPFISARRWQSIFKFRIWSWMANFWNKVFLTMIIILIILFLDAVREVRKYSSKDLGVGAKLQPNMFDHMHMKLFRAQRNLYISGFSVFLWLVMKRLITLINQLASASATTAALQEQAANANQTAEKYMKDNELLKQTLMDGKADKATEKGMELLRTEMEKLKKELKTSGDALEKSHKEADAVKKQVDGLAREYDRLLKEHQELQNLQDNGNKKED
;
A
#
# COMPACT_ATOMS: atom_id res chain seq x y z
N MET A 1 -8.07 40.22 3.97
CA MET A 1 -7.33 39.17 3.22
C MET A 1 -8.09 38.86 1.96
N THR A 2 -7.44 38.49 0.85
CA THR A 2 -8.19 37.90 -0.27
C THR A 2 -8.67 36.48 0.11
N LEU A 3 -9.74 36.00 -0.52
CA LEU A 3 -10.30 34.66 -0.25
C LEU A 3 -9.24 33.55 -0.43
N GLN A 4 -8.34 33.72 -1.40
CA GLN A 4 -7.23 32.80 -1.67
C GLN A 4 -6.33 32.58 -0.44
N TRP A 5 -5.81 33.65 0.18
CA TRP A 5 -4.91 33.54 1.33
C TRP A 5 -5.61 33.02 2.59
N THR A 6 -6.92 33.21 2.68
CA THR A 6 -7.73 32.66 3.79
C THR A 6 -7.86 31.14 3.67
N ALA A 7 -8.06 30.64 2.44
CA ALA A 7 -8.08 29.20 2.17
C ALA A 7 -6.73 28.53 2.46
N VAL A 8 -5.61 29.17 2.06
CA VAL A 8 -4.26 28.67 2.36
C VAL A 8 -3.99 28.66 3.87
N ALA A 9 -4.41 29.70 4.59
CA ALA A 9 -4.27 29.75 6.05
C ALA A 9 -5.10 28.66 6.76
N LEU A 10 -6.34 28.43 6.31
CA LEU A 10 -7.18 27.35 6.85
C LEU A 10 -6.53 25.98 6.61
N PHE A 11 -5.97 25.76 5.43
CA PHE A 11 -5.23 24.55 5.12
C PHE A 11 -4.01 24.37 6.03
N LEU A 12 -3.21 25.41 6.23
CA LEU A 12 -2.09 25.40 7.17
C LEU A 12 -2.53 25.01 8.60
N TYR A 13 -3.61 25.61 9.12
CA TYR A 13 -4.12 25.28 10.45
C TYR A 13 -4.61 23.83 10.54
N ALA A 14 -5.25 23.32 9.49
CA ALA A 14 -5.63 21.92 9.41
C ALA A 14 -4.40 21.00 9.43
N GLU A 15 -3.34 21.32 8.68
CA GLU A 15 -2.08 20.56 8.70
C GLU A 15 -1.46 20.53 10.10
N ILE A 16 -1.39 21.67 10.78
CA ILE A 16 -0.87 21.75 12.16
C ILE A 16 -1.72 20.87 13.08
N GLY A 17 -3.05 20.96 13.00
CA GLY A 17 -3.95 20.14 13.80
C GLY A 17 -3.74 18.65 13.58
N VAL A 18 -3.62 18.21 12.33
CA VAL A 18 -3.39 16.79 12.02
C VAL A 18 -2.01 16.33 12.47
N ILE A 19 -0.95 17.14 12.30
CA ILE A 19 0.39 16.81 12.80
C ILE A 19 0.37 16.66 14.32
N LEU A 20 -0.25 17.60 15.04
CA LEU A 20 -0.36 17.52 16.48
C LEU A 20 -1.06 16.24 16.91
N ILE A 21 -2.19 15.90 16.28
CA ILE A 21 -2.94 14.67 16.56
C ILE A 21 -2.10 13.42 16.26
N LEU A 22 -1.31 13.41 15.18
CA LEU A 22 -0.43 12.30 14.82
C LEU A 22 0.79 12.16 15.76
N CYS A 23 1.30 13.27 16.29
CA CYS A 23 2.41 13.31 17.23
C CYS A 23 1.98 13.00 18.68
N LEU A 24 0.69 13.01 18.98
CA LEU A 24 0.22 12.69 20.32
C LEU A 24 0.53 11.23 20.67
N PRO A 25 1.21 10.97 21.81
CA PRO A 25 1.57 9.61 22.23
C PRO A 25 0.35 8.75 22.62
N PHE A 26 -0.86 9.34 22.65
CA PHE A 26 -2.08 8.69 23.11
C PHE A 26 -2.62 7.63 22.12
N ILE A 27 -2.27 7.73 20.83
CA ILE A 27 -2.78 6.83 19.79
C ILE A 27 -1.64 5.95 19.29
N SER A 28 -1.68 4.66 19.62
CA SER A 28 -0.64 3.73 19.19
C SER A 28 -0.58 3.60 17.66
N ALA A 29 0.62 3.42 17.11
CA ALA A 29 0.84 3.23 15.67
C ALA A 29 0.00 2.08 15.08
N ARG A 30 -0.30 1.06 15.90
CA ARG A 30 -1.15 -0.07 15.53
C ARG A 30 -2.62 0.32 15.32
N ARG A 31 -3.15 1.28 16.11
CA ARG A 31 -4.51 1.83 15.92
C ARG A 31 -4.60 2.67 14.65
N TRP A 32 -3.61 3.53 14.41
CA TRP A 32 -3.51 4.30 13.16
C TRP A 32 -3.44 3.38 11.94
N GLN A 33 -2.63 2.32 11.97
CA GLN A 33 -2.56 1.36 10.88
C GLN A 33 -3.92 0.70 10.60
N SER A 34 -4.69 0.37 11.63
CA SER A 34 -6.04 -0.18 11.46
C SER A 34 -6.96 0.82 10.77
N ILE A 35 -6.98 2.09 11.22
CA ILE A 35 -7.75 3.18 10.62
C ILE A 35 -7.37 3.39 9.14
N PHE A 36 -6.07 3.43 8.84
CA PHE A 36 -5.57 3.58 7.46
C PHE A 36 -5.88 2.37 6.57
N LYS A 37 -6.05 1.17 7.14
CA LYS A 37 -6.41 -0.05 6.39
C LYS A 37 -7.91 -0.30 6.26
N PHE A 38 -8.78 0.50 6.88
CA PHE A 38 -10.22 0.34 6.66
C PHE A 38 -10.57 0.59 5.19
N ARG A 39 -11.39 -0.29 4.61
CA ARG A 39 -11.81 -0.27 3.20
C ARG A 39 -12.46 1.05 2.75
N ILE A 40 -13.01 1.81 3.70
CA ILE A 40 -13.56 3.15 3.47
C ILE A 40 -12.43 4.16 3.18
N TRP A 41 -11.29 3.99 3.86
CA TRP A 41 -10.14 4.86 3.69
C TRP A 41 -9.47 4.67 2.34
N SER A 42 -9.40 3.46 1.78
CA SER A 42 -8.78 3.26 0.45
C SER A 42 -9.57 3.88 -0.69
N TRP A 43 -10.91 3.82 -0.64
CA TRP A 43 -11.78 4.49 -1.60
C TRP A 43 -11.71 6.02 -1.45
N MET A 44 -11.78 6.52 -0.22
CA MET A 44 -11.68 7.94 0.09
C MET A 44 -10.29 8.50 -0.21
N ALA A 45 -9.22 7.73 0.04
CA ALA A 45 -7.84 8.14 -0.17
C ALA A 45 -7.51 8.36 -1.63
N ASN A 46 -8.07 7.60 -2.58
CA ASN A 46 -7.80 7.85 -4.00
C ASN A 46 -8.37 9.20 -4.46
N PHE A 47 -9.55 9.56 -3.97
CA PHE A 47 -10.16 10.87 -4.24
C PHE A 47 -9.40 11.99 -3.53
N TRP A 48 -9.15 11.82 -2.23
CA TRP A 48 -8.40 12.78 -1.42
C TRP A 48 -6.98 12.98 -1.93
N ASN A 49 -6.28 11.94 -2.38
CA ASN A 49 -4.92 12.05 -2.88
C ASN A 49 -4.88 12.89 -4.17
N LYS A 50 -5.87 12.77 -5.07
CA LYS A 50 -5.97 13.65 -6.26
C LYS A 50 -6.22 15.10 -5.86
N VAL A 51 -7.24 15.36 -5.05
CA VAL A 51 -7.60 16.72 -4.61
C VAL A 51 -6.45 17.37 -3.83
N PHE A 52 -5.83 16.61 -2.93
CA PHE A 52 -4.72 17.05 -2.10
C PHE A 52 -3.46 17.33 -2.93
N LEU A 53 -3.13 16.46 -3.91
CA LEU A 53 -2.03 16.70 -4.85
C LEU A 53 -2.25 17.98 -5.67
N THR A 54 -3.45 18.19 -6.20
CA THR A 54 -3.79 19.42 -6.93
C THR A 54 -3.66 20.65 -6.02
N MET A 55 -4.11 20.57 -4.76
CA MET A 55 -3.96 21.64 -3.78
C MET A 55 -2.48 21.97 -3.51
N ILE A 56 -1.62 20.95 -3.39
CA ILE A 56 -0.17 21.13 -3.17
C ILE A 56 0.49 21.81 -4.38
N ILE A 57 0.14 21.42 -5.61
CA ILE A 57 0.67 22.06 -6.81
C ILE A 57 0.30 23.55 -6.82
N ILE A 58 -0.95 23.87 -6.47
CA ILE A 58 -1.42 25.26 -6.34
C ILE A 58 -0.63 26.01 -5.26
N LEU A 59 -0.37 25.39 -4.10
CA LEU A 59 0.44 25.93 -3.02
C LEU A 59 1.89 26.23 -3.45
N ILE A 60 2.51 25.33 -4.21
CA ILE A 60 3.86 25.53 -4.75
C ILE A 60 3.87 26.71 -5.73
N ILE A 61 2.88 26.82 -6.60
CA ILE A 61 2.76 27.95 -7.53
C ILE A 61 2.58 29.27 -6.76
N LEU A 62 1.68 29.31 -5.78
CA LEU A 62 1.46 30.48 -4.91
C LEU A 62 2.70 30.85 -4.12
N PHE A 63 3.45 29.86 -3.64
CA PHE A 63 4.71 30.07 -2.94
C PHE A 63 5.75 30.71 -3.87
N LEU A 64 5.91 30.18 -5.09
CA LEU A 64 6.82 30.75 -6.09
C LEU A 64 6.40 32.16 -6.53
N ASP A 65 5.10 32.40 -6.64
CA ASP A 65 4.54 33.73 -6.93
C ASP A 65 4.83 34.71 -5.79
N ALA A 66 4.61 34.30 -4.53
CA ALA A 66 4.97 35.10 -3.35
C ALA A 66 6.48 35.37 -3.26
N VAL A 67 7.34 34.39 -3.59
CA VAL A 67 8.80 34.60 -3.65
C VAL A 67 9.15 35.63 -4.71
N ARG A 68 8.55 35.53 -5.91
CA ARG A 68 8.76 36.50 -7.00
C ARG A 68 8.25 37.89 -6.60
N GLU A 69 7.10 37.97 -5.96
CA GLU A 69 6.49 39.20 -5.49
C GLU A 69 7.36 39.89 -4.44
N VAL A 70 7.83 39.14 -3.43
CA VAL A 70 8.77 39.65 -2.41
C VAL A 70 10.08 40.10 -3.04
N ARG A 71 10.68 39.34 -3.97
CA ARG A 71 11.90 39.77 -4.68
C ARG A 71 11.66 41.03 -5.53
N LYS A 72 10.54 41.10 -6.26
CA LYS A 72 10.18 42.25 -7.12
C LYS A 72 9.99 43.54 -6.32
N TYR A 73 9.39 43.44 -5.13
CA TYR A 73 9.18 44.60 -4.26
C TYR A 73 10.42 44.93 -3.41
N SER A 74 11.22 43.93 -3.02
CA SER A 74 12.48 44.13 -2.28
C SER A 74 13.62 44.68 -3.16
N SER A 75 13.68 44.35 -4.45
CA SER A 75 14.69 44.90 -5.37
C SER A 75 14.36 46.31 -5.89
N LYS A 76 13.08 46.73 -5.83
CA LYS A 76 12.66 48.10 -6.18
C LYS A 76 12.97 49.14 -5.10
N ASP A 77 13.36 48.71 -3.91
CA ASP A 77 13.83 49.58 -2.81
C ASP A 77 15.14 50.32 -3.13
N LEU A 78 15.92 49.83 -4.10
CA LEU A 78 17.24 50.39 -4.45
C LEU A 78 17.22 51.37 -5.65
N GLY A 79 16.09 51.53 -6.35
CA GLY A 79 16.03 52.24 -7.64
C GLY A 79 15.30 53.58 -7.59
N VAL A 80 15.94 54.62 -7.04
CA VAL A 80 15.86 56.06 -7.40
C VAL A 80 14.50 56.80 -7.38
N GLY A 81 13.33 56.14 -7.41
CA GLY A 81 12.02 56.79 -7.52
C GLY A 81 11.20 56.91 -6.21
N ALA A 82 11.57 56.21 -5.14
CA ALA A 82 10.75 56.10 -3.92
C ALA A 82 10.88 57.30 -2.97
N LYS A 83 11.88 58.16 -3.16
CA LYS A 83 12.15 59.32 -2.29
C LYS A 83 11.31 60.57 -2.61
N LEU A 84 10.49 60.52 -3.67
CA LEU A 84 9.73 61.70 -4.16
C LEU A 84 8.30 61.82 -3.64
N GLN A 85 7.69 60.77 -3.06
CA GLN A 85 6.32 60.83 -2.53
C GLN A 85 6.15 59.97 -1.26
N PRO A 86 6.01 60.56 -0.06
CA PRO A 86 5.85 59.82 1.20
C PRO A 86 4.60 58.91 1.21
N ASN A 87 3.52 59.32 0.54
CA ASN A 87 2.29 58.51 0.41
C ASN A 87 2.46 57.20 -0.39
N MET A 88 3.50 57.10 -1.24
CA MET A 88 3.78 55.90 -2.04
C MET A 88 4.63 54.89 -1.25
N PHE A 89 5.48 55.40 -0.37
CA PHE A 89 6.39 54.62 0.47
C PHE A 89 5.61 53.73 1.46
N ASP A 90 4.61 54.30 2.14
CA ASP A 90 3.73 53.55 3.06
C ASP A 90 2.90 52.48 2.35
N HIS A 91 2.40 52.78 1.15
CA HIS A 91 1.64 51.81 0.35
C HIS A 91 2.53 50.67 -0.16
N MET A 92 3.81 50.93 -0.44
CA MET A 92 4.80 49.91 -0.81
C MET A 92 5.21 49.04 0.37
N HIS A 93 5.52 49.61 1.54
CA HIS A 93 5.80 48.82 2.75
C HIS A 93 4.60 47.94 3.14
N MET A 94 3.39 48.47 3.05
CA MET A 94 2.17 47.70 3.34
C MET A 94 1.95 46.52 2.36
N LYS A 95 2.42 46.63 1.11
CA LYS A 95 2.42 45.53 0.13
C LYS A 95 3.55 44.53 0.40
N LEU A 96 4.73 44.99 0.81
CA LEU A 96 5.86 44.12 1.17
C LEU A 96 5.55 43.26 2.40
N PHE A 97 4.97 43.84 3.47
CA PHE A 97 4.53 43.09 4.65
C PHE A 97 3.44 42.05 4.31
N ARG A 98 2.55 42.39 3.37
CA ARG A 98 1.52 41.46 2.88
C ARG A 98 2.16 40.27 2.14
N ALA A 99 3.10 40.54 1.25
CA ALA A 99 3.81 39.51 0.49
C ALA A 99 4.68 38.62 1.40
N GLN A 100 5.35 39.20 2.39
CA GLN A 100 6.15 38.47 3.38
C GLN A 100 5.30 37.52 4.23
N ARG A 101 4.14 37.96 4.75
CA ARG A 101 3.24 37.07 5.50
C ARG A 101 2.71 35.94 4.63
N ASN A 102 2.30 36.27 3.41
CA ASN A 102 1.77 35.30 2.45
C ASN A 102 2.83 34.25 2.03
N LEU A 103 4.08 34.68 1.91
CA LEU A 103 5.24 33.80 1.71
C LEU A 103 5.43 32.84 2.89
N TYR A 104 5.35 33.32 4.13
CA TYR A 104 5.45 32.44 5.31
C TYR A 104 4.29 31.43 5.35
N ILE A 105 3.05 31.87 5.15
CA ILE A 105 1.88 30.98 5.20
C ILE A 105 2.00 29.86 4.16
N SER A 106 2.30 30.21 2.90
CA SER A 106 2.46 29.21 1.83
C SER A 106 3.69 28.33 2.04
N GLY A 107 4.82 28.91 2.48
CA GLY A 107 6.06 28.17 2.73
C GLY A 107 5.96 27.19 3.88
N PHE A 108 5.37 27.61 5.00
CA PHE A 108 5.13 26.72 6.14
C PHE A 108 4.17 25.60 5.78
N SER A 109 3.15 25.85 4.98
CA SER A 109 2.23 24.78 4.56
C SER A 109 2.92 23.73 3.69
N VAL A 110 3.72 24.14 2.70
CA VAL A 110 4.52 23.19 1.90
C VAL A 110 5.51 22.40 2.78
N PHE A 111 6.12 23.06 3.77
CA PHE A 111 7.02 22.39 4.71
C PHE A 111 6.29 21.37 5.60
N LEU A 112 5.18 21.76 6.22
CA LEU A 112 4.37 20.88 7.07
C LEU A 112 3.81 19.70 6.28
N TRP A 113 3.48 19.89 5.01
CA TRP A 113 3.13 18.79 4.13
C TRP A 113 4.23 17.73 4.00
N LEU A 114 5.49 18.15 3.81
CA LEU A 114 6.63 17.22 3.75
C LEU A 114 6.81 16.48 5.07
N VAL A 115 6.68 17.19 6.20
CA VAL A 115 6.72 16.61 7.54
C VAL A 115 5.61 15.57 7.71
N MET A 116 4.38 15.90 7.32
CA MET A 116 3.24 14.98 7.34
C MET A 116 3.49 13.71 6.56
N LYS A 117 3.97 13.83 5.32
CA LYS A 117 4.30 12.69 4.46
C LYS A 117 5.34 11.79 5.12
N ARG A 118 6.38 12.39 5.72
CA ARG A 118 7.42 11.66 6.46
C ARG A 118 6.86 10.96 7.69
N LEU A 119 6.02 11.63 8.49
CA LEU A 119 5.40 11.07 9.70
C LEU A 119 4.51 9.87 9.37
N ILE A 120 3.62 10.00 8.39
CA ILE A 120 2.73 8.89 7.98
C ILE A 120 3.54 7.67 7.54
N THR A 121 4.64 7.89 6.80
CA THR A 121 5.52 6.80 6.35
C THR A 121 6.19 6.12 7.54
N LEU A 122 6.73 6.89 8.48
CA LEU A 122 7.38 6.37 9.68
C LEU A 122 6.39 5.61 10.59
N ILE A 123 5.16 6.10 10.75
CA ILE A 123 4.11 5.42 11.53
C ILE A 123 3.78 4.06 10.90
N ASN A 124 3.63 4.00 9.57
CA ASN A 124 3.34 2.74 8.88
C ASN A 124 4.52 1.74 8.96
N GLN A 125 5.76 2.24 8.87
CA GLN A 125 6.96 1.42 9.06
C GLN A 125 7.03 0.89 10.49
N LEU A 126 6.81 1.75 11.50
CA LEU A 126 6.82 1.37 12.90
C LEU A 126 5.73 0.35 13.23
N ALA A 127 4.52 0.56 12.71
CA ALA A 127 3.41 -0.36 12.93
C ALA A 127 3.69 -1.73 12.28
N SER A 128 4.24 -1.76 11.06
CA SER A 128 4.65 -2.99 10.39
C SER A 128 5.77 -3.71 11.16
N ALA A 129 6.82 -2.99 11.55
CA ALA A 129 7.92 -3.54 12.35
C ALA A 129 7.42 -4.12 13.67
N SER A 130 6.53 -3.42 14.37
CA SER A 130 5.93 -3.91 15.63
C SER A 130 5.08 -5.17 15.43
N ALA A 131 4.42 -5.32 14.27
CA ALA A 131 3.67 -6.51 13.94
C ALA A 131 4.61 -7.69 13.65
N THR A 132 5.69 -7.45 12.91
CA THR A 132 6.72 -8.47 12.63
C THR A 132 7.41 -8.93 13.91
N THR A 133 7.81 -8.02 14.80
CA THR A 133 8.44 -8.38 16.08
C THR A 133 7.51 -9.23 16.95
N ALA A 134 6.22 -8.87 17.03
CA ALA A 134 5.24 -9.67 17.77
C ALA A 134 5.08 -11.08 17.18
N ALA A 135 5.00 -11.19 15.84
CA ALA A 135 4.92 -12.47 15.16
C ALA A 135 6.19 -13.32 15.35
N LEU A 136 7.38 -12.72 15.29
CA LEU A 136 8.65 -13.40 15.55
C LEU A 136 8.75 -13.90 17.00
N GLN A 137 8.27 -13.11 17.96
CA GLN A 137 8.25 -13.51 19.37
C GLN A 137 7.29 -14.67 19.62
N GLU A 138 6.11 -14.65 19.00
CA GLU A 138 5.16 -15.78 19.06
C GLU A 138 5.72 -17.04 18.38
N GLN A 139 6.36 -16.87 17.22
CA GLN A 139 7.02 -17.98 16.52
C GLN A 139 8.17 -18.58 17.35
N ALA A 140 8.99 -17.75 18.00
CA ALA A 140 10.04 -18.21 18.89
C ALA A 140 9.47 -18.94 20.13
N ALA A 141 8.39 -18.44 20.72
CA ALA A 141 7.71 -19.10 21.84
C ALA A 141 7.13 -20.47 21.43
N ASN A 142 6.48 -20.55 20.27
CA ASN A 142 5.92 -21.79 19.74
C ASN A 142 7.01 -22.81 19.38
N ALA A 143 8.11 -22.35 18.77
CA ALA A 143 9.26 -23.20 18.48
C ALA A 143 9.89 -23.75 19.77
N ASN A 144 10.02 -22.91 20.81
CA ASN A 144 10.57 -23.33 22.10
C ASN A 144 9.66 -24.33 22.82
N GLN A 145 8.33 -24.10 22.82
CA GLN A 145 7.37 -25.07 23.35
C GLN A 145 7.40 -26.41 22.59
N THR A 146 7.56 -26.35 21.27
CA THR A 146 7.67 -27.55 20.43
C THR A 146 8.96 -28.31 20.72
N ALA A 147 10.09 -27.61 20.85
CA ALA A 147 11.35 -28.20 21.27
C ALA A 147 11.25 -28.81 22.68
N GLU A 148 10.62 -28.13 23.63
CA GLU A 148 10.42 -28.63 24.99
C GLU A 148 9.55 -29.90 25.00
N LYS A 149 8.49 -29.95 24.19
CA LYS A 149 7.67 -31.17 24.02
C LYS A 149 8.52 -32.31 23.46
N TYR A 150 9.29 -32.07 22.41
CA TYR A 150 10.17 -33.10 21.84
C TYR A 150 11.23 -33.58 22.84
N MET A 151 11.77 -32.69 23.67
CA MET A 151 12.71 -33.08 24.72
C MET A 151 12.04 -33.98 25.77
N LYS A 152 10.84 -33.61 26.24
CA LYS A 152 10.08 -34.42 27.21
C LYS A 152 9.66 -35.78 26.63
N ASP A 153 9.20 -35.81 25.38
CA ASP A 153 8.83 -37.07 24.72
C ASP A 153 10.06 -37.98 24.55
N ASN A 154 11.23 -37.41 24.21
CA ASN A 154 12.48 -38.16 24.09
C ASN A 154 12.97 -38.69 25.45
N GLU A 155 12.83 -37.90 26.52
CA GLU A 155 13.11 -38.35 27.89
C GLU A 155 12.18 -39.48 28.32
N LEU A 156 10.88 -39.35 28.09
CA LEU A 156 9.89 -40.41 28.36
C LEU A 156 10.19 -41.68 27.56
N LEU A 157 10.53 -41.55 26.27
CA LEU A 157 10.97 -42.67 25.43
C LEU A 157 12.21 -43.36 26.01
N LYS A 158 13.24 -42.60 26.39
CA LYS A 158 14.45 -43.15 27.02
C LYS A 158 14.15 -43.86 28.33
N GLN A 159 13.30 -43.29 29.17
CA GLN A 159 12.90 -43.90 30.44
C GLN A 159 12.12 -45.20 30.21
N THR A 160 11.20 -45.22 29.24
CA THR A 160 10.43 -46.42 28.87
C THR A 160 11.32 -47.52 28.29
N LEU A 161 12.37 -47.15 27.55
CA LEU A 161 13.39 -48.08 27.03
C LEU A 161 14.30 -48.63 28.15
N MET A 162 14.65 -47.81 29.15
CA MET A 162 15.47 -48.22 30.29
C MET A 162 14.71 -49.12 31.29
N ASP A 163 13.41 -48.92 31.47
CA ASP A 163 12.57 -49.68 32.42
C ASP A 163 12.26 -51.14 31.99
N GLY A 164 12.91 -51.67 30.96
CA GLY A 164 12.91 -53.11 30.68
C GLY A 164 11.54 -53.72 30.28
N LYS A 165 10.54 -52.91 29.90
CA LYS A 165 9.31 -53.39 29.23
C LYS A 165 9.47 -53.57 27.72
N ALA A 166 10.71 -53.58 27.24
CA ALA A 166 11.07 -53.45 25.83
C ALA A 166 10.69 -54.66 24.96
N ASP A 167 10.56 -55.88 25.47
CA ASP A 167 10.35 -57.01 24.54
C ASP A 167 8.91 -57.12 24.01
N LYS A 168 7.89 -56.72 24.77
CA LYS A 168 6.47 -56.85 24.33
C LYS A 168 5.87 -55.56 23.78
N ALA A 169 6.37 -54.39 24.18
CA ALA A 169 5.86 -53.10 23.69
C ALA A 169 6.51 -52.71 22.35
N THR A 170 7.77 -53.08 22.13
CA THR A 170 8.51 -52.73 20.90
C THR A 170 8.03 -53.55 19.71
N GLU A 171 7.64 -54.82 19.91
CA GLU A 171 7.09 -55.67 18.85
C GLU A 171 5.70 -55.19 18.38
N LYS A 172 4.79 -54.89 19.32
CA LYS A 172 3.48 -54.29 19.01
C LYS A 172 3.60 -52.88 18.41
N GLY A 173 4.54 -52.08 18.90
CA GLY A 173 4.83 -50.75 18.35
C GLY A 173 5.37 -50.82 16.93
N MET A 174 6.28 -51.77 16.66
CA MET A 174 6.85 -52.02 15.33
C MET A 174 5.78 -52.51 14.33
N GLU A 175 4.85 -53.38 14.75
CA GLU A 175 3.70 -53.79 13.94
C GLU A 175 2.78 -52.60 13.62
N LEU A 176 2.41 -51.80 14.63
CA LEU A 176 1.58 -50.60 14.41
C LEU A 176 2.26 -49.60 13.47
N LEU A 177 3.56 -49.34 13.65
CA LEU A 177 4.34 -48.47 12.77
C LEU A 177 4.38 -48.99 11.34
N ARG A 178 4.49 -50.32 11.16
CA ARG A 178 4.40 -50.97 9.84
C ARG A 178 3.03 -50.77 9.20
N THR A 179 1.95 -50.93 9.97
CA THR A 179 0.60 -50.73 9.45
C THR A 179 0.33 -49.28 9.07
N GLU A 180 0.82 -48.30 9.84
CA GLU A 180 0.72 -46.89 9.50
C GLU A 180 1.58 -46.53 8.29
N MET A 181 2.79 -47.07 8.18
CA MET A 181 3.63 -46.92 6.98
C MET A 181 2.96 -47.50 5.74
N GLU A 182 2.32 -48.66 5.83
CA GLU A 182 1.55 -49.20 4.71
C GLU A 182 0.33 -48.34 4.37
N LYS A 183 -0.39 -47.83 5.38
CA LYS A 183 -1.55 -46.96 5.18
C LYS A 183 -1.16 -45.64 4.53
N LEU A 184 -0.11 -44.98 5.05
CA LEU A 184 0.47 -43.76 4.49
C LEU A 184 0.99 -43.99 3.07
N LYS A 185 1.62 -45.14 2.79
CA LYS A 185 2.07 -45.50 1.44
C LYS A 185 0.89 -45.72 0.49
N LYS A 186 -0.21 -46.29 0.95
CA LYS A 186 -1.45 -46.40 0.17
C LYS A 186 -2.07 -45.04 -0.08
N GLU A 187 -2.18 -44.18 0.92
CA GLU A 187 -2.70 -42.82 0.79
C GLU A 187 -1.85 -41.97 -0.17
N LEU A 188 -0.52 -42.06 -0.06
CA LEU A 188 0.43 -41.39 -0.95
C LEU A 188 0.27 -41.86 -2.41
N LYS A 189 0.11 -43.17 -2.63
CA LYS A 189 -0.18 -43.71 -3.97
C LYS A 189 -1.53 -43.22 -4.50
N THR A 190 -2.60 -43.30 -3.71
CA THR A 190 -3.92 -42.81 -4.13
C THR A 190 -3.94 -41.32 -4.42
N SER A 191 -3.22 -40.52 -3.62
CA SER A 191 -3.08 -39.08 -3.86
C SER A 191 -2.23 -38.78 -5.09
N GLY A 192 -1.19 -39.58 -5.34
CA GLY A 192 -0.37 -39.49 -6.56
C GLY A 192 -1.17 -39.81 -7.82
N ASP A 193 -1.92 -40.91 -7.81
CA ASP A 193 -2.78 -41.32 -8.93
C ASP A 193 -3.89 -40.29 -9.20
N ALA A 194 -4.46 -39.70 -8.14
CA ALA A 194 -5.45 -38.62 -8.26
C ALA A 194 -4.84 -37.34 -8.86
N LEU A 195 -3.62 -36.98 -8.46
CA LEU A 195 -2.89 -35.83 -9.00
C LEU A 195 -2.57 -36.04 -10.48
N GLU A 196 -2.10 -37.23 -10.86
CA GLU A 196 -1.81 -37.56 -12.25
C GLU A 196 -3.08 -37.51 -13.11
N LYS A 197 -4.20 -38.02 -12.60
CA LYS A 197 -5.51 -37.92 -13.28
C LYS A 197 -5.94 -36.46 -13.45
N SER A 198 -5.84 -35.65 -12.39
CA SER A 198 -6.16 -34.21 -12.45
C SER A 198 -5.27 -33.46 -13.44
N HIS A 199 -3.99 -33.83 -13.56
CA HIS A 199 -3.08 -33.23 -14.53
C HIS A 199 -3.48 -33.58 -15.97
N LYS A 200 -3.82 -34.85 -16.23
CA LYS A 200 -4.31 -35.29 -17.55
C LYS A 200 -5.61 -34.58 -17.94
N GLU A 201 -6.53 -34.39 -16.99
CA GLU A 201 -7.77 -33.64 -17.21
C GLU A 201 -7.48 -32.16 -17.50
N ALA A 202 -6.56 -31.53 -16.77
CA ALA A 202 -6.14 -30.15 -17.03
C ALA A 202 -5.52 -29.98 -18.43
N ASP A 203 -4.65 -30.91 -18.85
CA ASP A 203 -4.07 -30.91 -20.20
C ASP A 203 -5.12 -31.13 -21.29
N ALA A 204 -6.12 -31.99 -21.04
CA ALA A 204 -7.23 -32.20 -21.96
C ALA A 204 -8.09 -30.94 -22.11
N VAL A 205 -8.42 -30.27 -21.00
CA VAL A 205 -9.16 -29.00 -21.01
C VAL A 205 -8.36 -27.92 -21.74
N LYS A 206 -7.03 -27.84 -21.52
CA LYS A 206 -6.18 -26.90 -22.23
C LYS A 206 -6.22 -27.09 -23.74
N LYS A 207 -6.15 -28.34 -24.22
CA LYS A 207 -6.30 -28.66 -25.66
C LYS A 207 -7.69 -28.28 -26.20
N GLN A 208 -8.74 -28.47 -25.41
CA GLN A 208 -10.10 -28.07 -25.79
C GLN A 208 -10.23 -26.54 -25.89
N VAL A 209 -9.64 -25.79 -24.96
CA VAL A 209 -9.61 -24.32 -24.98
C VAL A 209 -8.83 -23.81 -26.21
N ASP A 210 -7.66 -24.40 -26.50
CA ASP A 210 -6.89 -24.04 -27.68
C ASP A 210 -7.65 -24.34 -28.99
N GLY A 211 -8.41 -25.44 -29.04
CA GLY A 211 -9.30 -25.77 -30.15
C GLY A 211 -10.43 -24.76 -30.31
N LEU A 212 -11.08 -24.37 -29.21
CA LEU A 212 -12.16 -23.39 -29.21
C LEU A 212 -11.67 -22.00 -29.63
N ALA A 213 -10.48 -21.59 -29.19
CA ALA A 213 -9.87 -20.33 -29.61
C ALA A 213 -9.65 -20.27 -31.13
N ARG A 214 -9.20 -21.37 -31.75
CA ARG A 214 -9.03 -21.44 -33.21
C ARG A 214 -10.34 -21.34 -33.97
N GLU A 215 -11.39 -22.02 -33.49
CA GLU A 215 -12.72 -21.91 -34.10
C GLU A 215 -13.31 -20.50 -33.94
N TYR A 216 -13.07 -19.87 -32.79
CA TYR A 216 -13.46 -18.48 -32.57
C TYR A 216 -12.75 -17.52 -33.54
N ASP A 217 -11.43 -17.65 -33.70
CA ASP A 217 -10.65 -16.85 -34.65
C ASP A 217 -11.10 -17.07 -36.10
N ARG A 218 -11.45 -18.31 -36.46
CA ARG A 218 -12.00 -18.63 -37.78
C ARG A 218 -13.35 -17.96 -38.00
N LEU A 219 -14.26 -18.06 -37.04
CA LEU A 219 -15.59 -17.46 -37.12
C LEU A 219 -15.51 -15.93 -37.21
N LEU A 220 -14.55 -15.32 -36.49
CA LEU A 220 -14.30 -13.88 -36.56
C LEU A 220 -13.85 -13.44 -37.98
N LYS A 221 -12.98 -14.23 -38.62
CA LYS A 221 -12.56 -13.98 -40.02
C LYS A 221 -13.70 -14.15 -41.01
N GLU A 222 -14.47 -15.24 -40.90
CA GLU A 222 -15.65 -15.47 -41.76
C GLU A 222 -16.68 -14.33 -41.58
N HIS A 223 -16.89 -13.84 -40.35
CA HIS A 223 -17.78 -12.71 -40.10
C HIS A 223 -17.25 -11.41 -40.72
N GLN A 224 -15.95 -11.15 -40.62
CA GLN A 224 -15.30 -9.98 -41.23
C GLN A 224 -15.37 -10.02 -42.77
N GLU A 225 -15.19 -11.19 -43.38
CA GLU A 225 -15.34 -11.39 -44.82
C GLU A 225 -16.78 -11.13 -45.29
N LEU A 226 -17.78 -11.64 -44.57
CA LEU A 226 -19.19 -11.38 -44.86
C LEU A 226 -19.54 -9.89 -44.74
N GLN A 227 -19.02 -9.20 -43.72
CA GLN A 227 -19.25 -7.77 -43.53
C GLN A 227 -18.63 -6.94 -44.67
N ASN A 228 -17.42 -7.30 -45.11
CA ASN A 228 -16.77 -6.66 -46.26
C ASN A 228 -17.54 -6.89 -47.57
N LEU A 229 -18.12 -8.08 -47.77
CA LEU A 229 -18.96 -8.37 -48.94
C LEU A 229 -20.26 -7.56 -48.94
N GLN A 230 -20.89 -7.39 -47.77
CA GLN A 230 -22.09 -6.57 -47.62
C GLN A 230 -21.81 -5.08 -47.89
N ASP A 231 -20.69 -4.54 -47.39
CA ASP A 231 -20.27 -3.17 -47.66
C ASP A 231 -19.91 -2.94 -49.14
N ASN A 232 -19.38 -3.96 -49.83
CA ASN A 232 -19.11 -3.88 -51.28
C ASN A 232 -20.37 -4.01 -52.14
N GLY A 233 -21.42 -4.67 -51.64
CA GLY A 233 -22.73 -4.74 -52.29
C GLY A 233 -23.44 -3.39 -52.27
N ASN A 234 -23.44 -2.70 -51.13
CA ASN A 234 -24.08 -1.39 -50.98
C ASN A 234 -23.41 -0.28 -51.81
N LYS A 235 -22.11 -0.40 -52.14
CA LYS A 235 -21.40 0.61 -52.97
C LYS A 235 -21.64 0.48 -54.48
N LYS A 236 -22.35 -0.55 -54.95
CA LYS A 236 -22.66 -0.76 -56.37
C LYS A 236 -24.09 -0.34 -56.76
N GLU A 237 -24.91 0.10 -55.81
CA GLU A 237 -26.30 0.53 -56.05
C GLU A 237 -26.49 2.06 -56.01
N ASP A 238 -25.41 2.86 -55.94
CA ASP A 238 -25.45 4.33 -56.13
C ASP A 238 -24.81 4.75 -57.47
#